data_AF-A0A6G9YQ89-F1
#
_entry.id   AF-A0A6G9YQ89-F1
#
_cell.length_a   1.000
_cell.length_b   1.000
_cell.length_c   1.000
_cell.angle_alpha   90.00
_cell.angle_beta   90.00
_cell.angle_gamma   90.00
#
_symmetry.space_group_name_H-M   'P 1'
#
loop_
_entity.id
_entity.type
_entity.pdbx_description
1 polymer ?
#
loop_
_entity_poly.entity_id
_entity_poly.type
_entity_poly.pdbx_seq_one_letter_code
_entity_poly.pdbx_strand_id
1 'polypeptide(L)'
;MSGESSTSGRRPRFRPTEHLASEAIAAYVDGELRMNAYLRAAQHLSQCPECAAEVEAQQQARIALRRAAQVSIPSSLHDSLTRIPLAELPGGASAAAQAQQSPRENPRNEAVFGFLTDSFTATRWTSWWRK
;
A
#
# COMPACT_ATOMS: atom_id res chain seq x y z
N MET A 1 31.52 -49.28 -18.19
CA MET A 1 30.13 -49.06 -18.67
C MET A 1 29.24 -49.03 -17.45
N SER A 2 28.52 -47.91 -17.24
CA SER A 2 27.19 -47.81 -16.62
C SER A 2 27.02 -46.48 -15.85
N GLY A 3 26.23 -45.58 -16.43
CA GLY A 3 25.17 -44.89 -15.71
C GLY A 3 25.43 -43.47 -15.18
N GLU A 4 25.75 -42.50 -16.04
CA GLU A 4 25.41 -41.10 -15.73
C GLU A 4 23.96 -40.81 -16.12
N SER A 5 23.05 -40.98 -15.17
CA SER A 5 21.65 -40.59 -15.32
C SER A 5 21.56 -39.05 -15.28
N SER A 6 21.70 -38.41 -16.43
CA SER A 6 21.34 -37.01 -16.63
C SER A 6 19.88 -36.80 -16.26
N THR A 7 19.62 -36.23 -15.09
CA THR A 7 18.27 -35.85 -14.68
C THR A 7 17.84 -34.64 -15.49
N SER A 8 17.00 -34.95 -16.48
CA SER A 8 16.25 -34.05 -17.34
C SER A 8 15.89 -32.72 -16.68
N GLY A 9 16.24 -31.62 -17.35
CA GLY A 9 15.77 -30.28 -17.04
C GLY A 9 14.25 -30.22 -17.03
N ARG A 10 13.66 -30.28 -15.84
CA ARG A 10 12.27 -29.85 -15.64
C ARG A 10 12.29 -28.32 -15.58
N ARG A 11 12.25 -27.68 -16.74
CA ARG A 11 11.94 -26.25 -16.82
C ARG A 11 10.60 -26.00 -16.09
N PRO A 12 10.47 -24.91 -15.31
CA PRO A 12 9.22 -24.60 -14.65
C PRO A 12 8.13 -24.51 -15.71
N ARG A 13 7.15 -25.42 -15.65
CA ARG A 13 5.99 -25.39 -16.53
C ARG A 13 5.03 -24.37 -15.95
N PHE A 14 4.98 -23.19 -16.55
CA PHE A 14 3.87 -22.28 -16.33
C PHE A 14 2.67 -22.76 -17.18
N ARG A 15 1.46 -22.49 -16.72
CA ARG A 15 0.19 -22.89 -17.34
C ARG A 15 -0.62 -21.63 -17.64
N PRO A 16 -1.41 -21.54 -18.73
CA PRO A 16 -2.14 -20.35 -19.26
C PRO A 16 -2.86 -19.36 -18.32
N THR A 17 -2.93 -19.63 -17.01
CA THR A 17 -2.92 -18.65 -15.91
C THR A 17 -1.48 -18.21 -15.57
N GLU A 18 -0.59 -18.10 -16.55
CA GLU A 18 0.88 -18.12 -16.34
C GLU A 18 1.51 -16.75 -16.22
N HIS A 19 0.71 -15.71 -16.41
CA HIS A 19 1.15 -14.34 -16.30
C HIS A 19 1.40 -13.99 -14.83
N LEU A 20 2.28 -13.03 -14.60
CA LEU A 20 2.40 -12.46 -13.27
C LEU A 20 1.05 -11.86 -12.89
N ALA A 21 0.64 -12.06 -11.64
CA ALA A 21 -0.50 -11.34 -11.10
C ALA A 21 -0.21 -9.83 -11.12
N SER A 22 -1.24 -9.01 -11.30
CA SER A 22 -1.08 -7.56 -11.46
C SER A 22 -0.41 -6.91 -10.24
N GLU A 23 -0.64 -7.44 -9.04
CA GLU A 23 0.06 -7.02 -7.82
C GLU A 23 1.55 -7.36 -7.83
N ALA A 24 1.95 -8.47 -8.46
CA ALA A 24 3.35 -8.85 -8.59
C ALA A 24 4.08 -7.96 -9.61
N ILE A 25 3.38 -7.53 -10.65
CA ILE A 25 3.88 -6.55 -11.63
C ILE A 25 4.11 -5.19 -10.96
N ALA A 26 3.14 -4.72 -10.15
CA ALA A 26 3.28 -3.48 -9.38
C ALA A 26 4.45 -3.54 -8.40
N ALA A 27 4.52 -4.60 -7.59
CA ALA A 27 5.63 -4.78 -6.66
C ALA A 27 6.99 -4.91 -7.37
N TYR A 28 7.04 -5.47 -8.59
CA TYR A 28 8.26 -5.52 -9.39
C TYR A 28 8.70 -4.12 -9.85
N VAL A 29 7.78 -3.32 -10.39
CA VAL A 29 8.01 -1.95 -10.87
C VAL A 29 8.42 -1.01 -9.73
N ASP A 30 7.79 -1.14 -8.57
CA ASP A 30 8.11 -0.33 -7.39
C ASP A 30 9.35 -0.80 -6.63
N GLY A 31 9.85 -2.02 -6.92
CA GLY A 31 11.05 -2.59 -6.29
C GLY A 31 10.78 -3.18 -4.91
N GLU A 32 9.54 -3.55 -4.60
CA GLU A 32 9.11 -4.06 -3.30
C GLU A 32 9.24 -5.59 -3.18
N LEU A 33 9.54 -6.29 -4.28
CA LEU A 33 9.77 -7.73 -4.25
C LEU A 33 11.09 -8.10 -3.56
N ARG A 34 11.04 -9.14 -2.72
CA ARG A 34 12.26 -9.77 -2.20
C ARG A 34 13.09 -10.39 -3.33
N MET A 35 14.41 -10.44 -3.16
CA MET A 35 15.38 -10.89 -4.18
C MET A 35 14.98 -12.17 -4.94
N ASN A 36 14.56 -13.23 -4.24
CA ASN A 36 14.16 -14.48 -4.89
C ASN A 36 12.89 -14.35 -5.75
N ALA A 37 11.95 -13.50 -5.36
CA ALA A 37 10.75 -13.24 -6.16
C ALA A 37 11.09 -12.34 -7.35
N TYR A 38 11.95 -11.34 -7.15
CA TYR A 38 12.46 -10.48 -8.21
C TYR A 38 13.16 -11.27 -9.32
N LEU A 39 14.07 -12.20 -8.98
CA LEU A 39 14.78 -13.01 -9.97
C LEU A 39 13.83 -13.89 -10.79
N ARG A 40 12.81 -14.48 -10.16
CA ARG A 40 11.79 -15.27 -10.88
C ARG A 40 10.93 -14.39 -11.79
N ALA A 41 10.55 -13.21 -11.33
CA ALA A 41 9.82 -12.23 -12.14
C ALA A 41 10.65 -11.79 -13.34
N ALA A 42 11.91 -11.38 -13.13
CA ALA A 42 12.84 -10.99 -14.20
C ALA A 42 13.06 -12.11 -15.23
N GLN A 43 13.21 -13.36 -14.76
CA GLN A 43 13.30 -14.52 -15.63
C GLN A 43 12.01 -14.75 -16.44
N HIS A 44 10.84 -14.48 -15.86
CA HIS A 44 9.57 -14.60 -16.58
C HIS A 44 9.41 -13.47 -17.61
N LEU A 45 9.77 -12.24 -17.27
CA LEU A 45 9.69 -11.09 -18.18
C LEU A 45 10.57 -11.26 -19.43
N SER A 46 11.71 -11.95 -19.32
CA SER A 46 12.53 -12.27 -20.50
C SER A 46 11.93 -13.34 -21.41
N GLN A 47 10.92 -14.08 -20.92
CA GLN A 47 10.26 -15.18 -21.64
C GLN A 47 8.82 -14.85 -22.06
N CYS A 48 8.17 -13.89 -21.42
CA CYS A 48 6.78 -13.51 -21.66
C CYS A 48 6.68 -12.02 -22.03
N PRO A 49 6.42 -11.69 -23.31
CA PRO A 49 6.34 -10.29 -23.77
C PRO A 49 5.08 -9.57 -23.27
N GLU A 50 4.01 -10.29 -22.94
CA GLU A 50 2.77 -9.69 -22.41
C GLU A 50 3.00 -9.10 -21.01
N CYS A 51 3.62 -9.87 -20.12
CA CYS A 51 4.02 -9.37 -18.80
C CYS A 51 5.04 -8.23 -18.89
N ALA A 52 5.93 -8.25 -19.89
CA ALA A 52 6.85 -7.14 -20.15
C ALA A 52 6.11 -5.86 -20.57
N ALA A 53 5.11 -5.97 -21.44
CA ALA A 53 4.26 -4.85 -21.84
C ALA A 53 3.46 -4.29 -20.65
N GLU A 54 2.96 -5.14 -19.74
CA GLU A 54 2.28 -4.69 -18.52
C GLU A 54 3.23 -3.95 -17.56
N VAL A 55 4.47 -4.42 -17.41
CA VAL A 55 5.51 -3.72 -16.64
C VAL A 55 5.80 -2.33 -17.25
N GLU A 56 5.93 -2.24 -18.57
CA GLU A 56 6.11 -0.96 -19.26
C GLU A 56 4.93 -0.01 -19.05
N ALA A 57 3.70 -0.51 -19.15
CA ALA A 57 2.49 0.27 -18.91
C ALA A 57 2.44 0.82 -17.48
N GLN A 58 2.77 0.00 -16.47
CA GLN A 58 2.85 0.43 -15.08
C GLN A 58 3.99 1.43 -14.84
N GLN A 59 5.17 1.21 -15.44
CA GLN A 59 6.28 2.15 -15.36
C GLN A 59 5.90 3.51 -15.95
N GLN A 60 5.19 3.52 -17.08
CA GLN A 60 4.70 4.76 -17.69
C GLN A 60 3.66 5.46 -16.80
N ALA A 61 2.75 4.71 -16.18
CA ALA A 61 1.81 5.25 -15.20
C ALA A 61 2.55 5.89 -14.01
N ARG A 62 3.58 5.23 -13.48
CA ARG A 62 4.43 5.75 -12.39
C ARG A 62 5.14 7.04 -12.79
N ILE A 63 5.69 7.12 -14.00
CA ILE A 63 6.31 8.34 -14.54
C ILE A 63 5.27 9.46 -14.67
N ALA A 64 4.08 9.15 -15.19
CA ALA A 64 3.00 10.12 -15.33
C ALA A 64 2.57 10.68 -13.97
N LEU A 65 2.42 9.83 -12.95
CA LEU A 65 2.09 10.27 -11.58
C LEU A 65 3.21 11.13 -10.97
N ARG A 66 4.48 10.77 -11.18
CA ARG A 66 5.61 11.57 -10.69
C ARG A 66 5.75 12.93 -11.39
N ARG A 67 5.32 13.01 -12.65
CA ARG A 67 5.29 14.26 -13.43
C ARG A 67 4.02 15.09 -13.19
N ALA A 68 2.97 14.49 -12.64
CA ALA A 68 1.77 15.20 -12.28
C ALA A 68 2.07 16.27 -11.21
N ALA A 69 1.29 17.34 -11.21
CA ALA A 69 1.48 18.45 -10.28
C ALA A 69 1.49 17.95 -8.83
N GLN A 70 2.39 18.52 -8.02
CA GLN A 70 2.49 18.16 -6.61
C GLN A 70 1.16 18.45 -5.92
N VAL A 71 0.61 17.44 -5.25
CA VAL A 71 -0.60 17.61 -4.46
C VAL A 71 -0.25 18.53 -3.29
N SER A 72 -0.76 19.75 -3.34
CA SER A 72 -0.62 20.72 -2.25
C SER A 72 -1.68 20.44 -1.19
N ILE A 73 -1.27 20.47 0.08
CA ILE A 73 -2.20 20.37 1.21
C ILE A 73 -3.00 21.68 1.26
N PRO A 74 -4.34 21.63 1.32
CA PRO A 74 -5.14 22.83 1.51
C PRO A 74 -4.72 23.56 2.80
N SER A 75 -4.49 24.88 2.72
CA SER A 75 -4.00 25.68 3.84
C SER A 75 -4.91 25.60 5.07
N SER A 76 -6.23 25.50 4.87
CA SER A 76 -7.20 25.31 5.94
C SER A 76 -7.00 24.00 6.72
N LEU A 77 -6.68 22.90 6.02
CA LEU A 77 -6.39 21.61 6.67
C LEU A 77 -5.09 21.70 7.45
N HIS A 78 -4.05 22.30 6.86
CA HIS A 78 -2.78 22.50 7.53
C HIS A 78 -2.94 23.32 8.82
N ASP A 79 -3.65 24.44 8.76
CA ASP A 79 -3.92 25.30 9.92
C ASP A 79 -4.76 24.60 10.99
N SER A 80 -5.70 23.76 10.57
CA SER A 80 -6.47 22.91 11.46
C SER A 80 -5.58 21.89 12.18
N LEU A 81 -4.73 21.16 11.44
CA LEU A 81 -3.84 20.13 11.99
C LEU A 81 -2.81 20.71 12.96
N THR A 82 -2.28 21.91 12.68
CA THR A 82 -1.32 22.59 13.57
C THR A 82 -1.94 23.08 14.89
N ARG A 83 -3.27 23.17 14.98
CA ARG A 83 -4.01 23.54 16.19
C ARG A 83 -4.40 22.34 17.06
N ILE A 84 -4.18 21.11 16.60
CA ILE A 84 -4.48 19.91 17.40
C ILE A 84 -3.52 19.91 18.59
N PRO A 85 -4.01 20.05 19.83
CA PRO A 85 -3.15 19.93 20.99
C PRO A 85 -2.62 18.50 21.05
N LEU A 86 -1.30 18.34 20.99
CA LEU A 86 -0.65 17.09 21.39
C LEU A 86 -0.80 16.97 22.92
N ALA A 87 -2.00 16.60 23.38
CA ALA A 87 -2.16 16.18 24.75
C ALA A 87 -1.21 15.00 24.96
N GLU A 88 -0.29 15.13 25.93
CA GLU A 88 0.48 14.01 26.49
C GLU A 88 -0.47 12.82 26.60
N LEU A 89 -0.25 11.79 25.77
CA LEU A 89 -1.03 10.57 25.82
C LEU A 89 -0.95 10.06 27.28
N PRO A 90 -2.08 9.99 28.01
CA PRO A 90 -2.05 9.55 29.39
C PRO A 90 -1.71 8.05 29.43
N GLY A 91 -0.42 7.76 29.52
CA GLY A 91 0.11 6.40 29.50
C GLY A 91 1.62 6.28 29.75
N GLY A 92 2.36 7.39 29.79
CA GLY A 92 3.81 7.38 30.05
C GLY A 92 4.24 7.22 31.51
N ALA A 93 3.33 7.33 32.48
CA ALA A 93 3.65 7.14 33.89
C ALA A 93 2.53 6.38 34.59
N SER A 94 2.93 5.30 35.28
CA SER A 94 2.14 4.50 36.22
C SER A 94 1.34 3.32 35.65
N ALA A 95 2.06 2.33 35.10
CA ALA A 95 1.64 0.93 35.08
C ALA A 95 1.85 0.22 36.45
N ALA A 96 1.94 0.98 37.54
CA ALA A 96 2.07 0.43 38.89
C ALA A 96 1.23 1.27 39.85
N ALA A 97 -0.08 1.06 39.84
CA ALA A 97 -0.86 0.84 41.05
C ALA A 97 -2.36 0.98 40.77
N GLN A 98 -3.08 -0.07 41.14
CA GLN A 98 -4.47 -0.04 41.61
C GLN A 98 -5.57 -0.05 40.53
N ALA A 99 -5.83 -1.28 40.08
CA ALA A 99 -7.18 -1.72 39.76
C ALA A 99 -8.12 -1.46 40.95
N GLN A 100 -9.14 -0.61 40.77
CA GLN A 100 -10.38 -0.58 41.55
C GLN A 100 -11.47 0.32 40.90
N GLN A 101 -12.50 -0.34 40.36
CA GLN A 101 -13.94 -0.02 40.46
C GLN A 101 -14.62 1.05 39.56
N SER A 102 -15.32 0.53 38.53
CA SER A 102 -16.74 0.72 38.09
C SER A 102 -17.36 2.12 37.81
N PRO A 103 -18.54 2.18 37.15
CA PRO A 103 -18.74 2.83 35.85
C PRO A 103 -19.34 4.24 35.98
N ARG A 104 -18.72 5.23 35.36
CA ARG A 104 -19.37 6.52 35.14
C ARG A 104 -19.31 6.90 33.67
N GLU A 105 -20.52 7.04 33.14
CA GLU A 105 -20.88 7.58 31.84
C GLU A 105 -19.95 8.75 31.49
N ASN A 106 -19.33 8.67 30.31
CA ASN A 106 -18.35 9.64 29.85
C ASN A 106 -18.97 10.54 28.78
N PRO A 107 -19.56 11.71 29.13
CA PRO A 107 -20.05 12.68 28.15
C PRO A 107 -18.91 13.49 27.49
N ARG A 108 -17.65 13.04 27.52
CA ARG A 108 -16.50 13.78 26.95
C ARG A 108 -16.28 13.58 25.46
N ASN A 109 -17.05 12.72 24.79
CA ASN A 109 -16.88 12.48 23.35
C ASN A 109 -17.52 13.59 22.48
N GLU A 110 -18.40 14.43 23.00
CA GLU A 110 -19.12 15.43 22.18
C GLU A 110 -18.24 16.60 21.71
N ALA A 111 -17.24 17.01 22.49
CA ALA A 111 -16.39 18.16 22.15
C ALA A 111 -15.27 17.86 21.13
N VAL A 112 -15.02 16.58 20.81
CA VAL A 112 -14.00 16.18 19.81
C VAL A 112 -14.62 16.01 18.42
N PHE A 113 -15.92 15.69 18.34
CA PHE A 113 -16.60 15.47 17.05
C PHE A 113 -17.31 16.70 16.47
N GLY A 114 -17.46 17.79 17.23
CA GLY A 114 -18.08 19.04 16.75
C GLY A 114 -17.25 19.79 15.68
N PHE A 115 -16.00 19.40 15.45
CA PHE A 115 -15.08 20.13 14.58
C PHE A 115 -14.84 19.51 13.19
N LEU A 116 -15.29 18.28 12.93
CA LEU A 116 -14.99 17.57 11.68
C LEU A 116 -16.12 17.62 10.63
N THR A 117 -17.22 18.33 10.91
CA THR A 117 -18.42 18.27 10.06
C THR A 117 -18.35 19.14 8.82
N ASP A 118 -17.29 19.92 8.60
CA ASP A 118 -17.15 20.66 7.34
C ASP A 118 -15.97 20.18 6.48
N SER A 119 -16.32 19.21 5.63
CA SER A 119 -15.98 19.24 4.21
C SER A 119 -14.50 19.07 3.83
N PHE A 120 -13.97 17.87 4.08
CA PHE A 120 -13.12 17.24 3.06
C PHE A 120 -14.03 16.36 2.19
N THR A 121 -14.72 16.95 1.22
CA THR A 121 -15.51 16.17 0.25
C THR A 121 -14.57 15.33 -0.61
N ALA A 122 -14.22 14.16 -0.10
CA ALA A 122 -13.58 13.05 -0.79
C ALA A 122 -14.49 12.41 -1.86
N THR A 123 -15.61 13.07 -2.20
CA THR A 123 -16.66 12.59 -3.09
C THR A 123 -16.24 12.50 -4.56
N ARG A 124 -15.00 12.86 -4.92
CA ARG A 124 -14.51 12.72 -6.29
C ARG A 124 -13.83 11.38 -6.58
N TRP A 125 -13.43 10.61 -5.57
CA TRP A 125 -12.69 9.36 -5.80
C TRP A 125 -13.61 8.17 -6.11
N THR A 126 -14.91 8.25 -5.80
CA THR A 126 -15.90 7.21 -6.16
C THR A 126 -16.43 7.35 -7.60
N SER A 127 -16.19 8.46 -8.30
CA SER A 127 -16.66 8.67 -9.67
C SER A 127 -15.70 8.18 -10.76
N TRP A 128 -14.45 7.86 -10.43
CA TRP A 128 -13.43 7.45 -11.42
C TRP A 128 -13.42 5.94 -11.72
N TRP A 129 -14.03 5.11 -10.87
CA TRP A 129 -14.00 3.64 -10.97
C TRP A 129 -15.24 3.02 -11.63
N ARG A 130 -16.12 3.85 -12.20
CA ARG A 130 -17.30 3.38 -12.95
C ARG A 130 -17.27 3.93 -14.38
N LYS A 131 -16.31 3.49 -15.17
CA LYS A 131 -16.48 3.37 -16.63
C LYS A 131 -15.48 2.40 -17.23
#